data_AF-A0A6M1Z4C7-F1
#
_entry.id   AF-A0A6M1Z4C7-F1
#
_cell.length_a   1.000
_cell.length_b   1.000
_cell.length_c   1.000
_cell.angle_alpha   90.00
_cell.angle_beta   90.00
_cell.angle_gamma   90.00
#
_symmetry.space_group_name_H-M   'P 1'
#
loop_
_entity.id
_entity.type
_entity.pdbx_description
1 polymer ?
#
loop_
_entity_poly.entity_id
_entity_poly.type
_entity_poly.pdbx_seq_one_letter_code
_entity_poly.pdbx_strand_id
1 'polypeptide(L)'
;MAINLIIEQAKNVRTRQQPIRTMSLIPVQIKITYKNNIHLYQKLAPKIKELQALGLTHNEMVCRLKISRKTILKSFLYLKDSQENANQL
;
A
#
# COMPACT_ATOMS: atom_id res chain seq x y z
N MET A 1 72.50 15.53 13.45
CA MET A 1 71.67 15.93 12.29
C MET A 1 70.62 14.86 11.99
N ALA A 2 69.84 14.43 13.00
CA ALA A 2 68.88 13.33 12.88
C ALA A 2 67.52 13.61 13.56
N ILE A 3 67.44 14.64 14.42
CA ILE A 3 66.23 14.96 15.18
C ILE A 3 65.15 15.59 14.27
N ASN A 4 65.54 16.38 13.28
CA ASN A 4 64.60 17.06 12.38
C ASN A 4 63.87 16.12 11.41
N LEU A 5 64.38 14.91 11.17
CA LEU A 5 63.76 13.94 10.28
C LEU A 5 62.58 13.20 10.96
N ILE A 6 62.61 13.06 12.29
CA ILE A 6 61.57 12.35 13.06
C ILE A 6 60.32 13.24 13.22
N ILE A 7 60.50 14.56 13.34
CA ILE A 7 59.39 15.52 13.49
C ILE A 7 58.56 15.65 12.20
N GLU A 8 59.18 15.50 11.03
CA GLU A 8 58.51 15.50 9.72
C GLU A 8 57.61 14.27 9.50
N GLN A 9 58.04 13.10 9.99
CA GLN A 9 57.30 11.83 9.83
C GLN A 9 55.99 11.78 10.65
N ALA A 10 55.88 12.62 11.69
CA ALA A 10 54.70 12.67 12.56
C ALA A 10 53.54 13.52 11.99
N LYS A 11 53.75 14.30 10.92
CA LYS A 11 52.75 15.25 10.39
C LYS A 11 51.67 14.65 9.49
N ASN A 12 51.71 13.35 9.19
CA ASN A 12 50.82 12.79 8.16
C ASN A 12 50.12 11.48 8.50
N VAL A 13 49.85 11.22 9.78
CA VAL A 13 48.89 10.18 10.17
C VAL A 13 47.49 10.80 10.17
N ARG A 14 46.97 11.10 8.98
CA ARG A 14 45.52 11.28 8.81
C ARG A 14 44.87 9.91 8.95
N THR A 15 44.53 9.52 10.16
CA THR A 15 43.48 8.53 10.38
C THR A 15 42.22 9.09 9.74
N ARG A 16 41.88 8.60 8.55
CA ARG A 16 40.55 8.81 7.98
C ARG A 16 39.58 8.14 8.92
N GLN A 17 39.09 8.87 9.93
CA GLN A 17 37.94 8.47 10.71
C GLN A 17 36.80 8.30 9.71
N GLN A 18 36.51 7.05 9.36
CA GLN A 18 35.25 6.76 8.71
C GLN A 18 34.18 7.16 9.73
N PRO A 19 33.18 7.98 9.35
CA PRO A 19 32.12 8.36 10.26
C PRO A 19 31.47 7.09 10.81
N ILE A 20 31.41 6.98 12.15
CA ILE A 20 30.68 5.92 12.82
C ILE A 20 29.24 6.06 12.34
N ARG A 21 28.81 5.16 11.44
CA ARG A 21 27.41 5.10 11.05
C ARG A 21 26.67 4.58 12.28
N THR A 22 26.01 5.49 13.00
CA THR A 22 25.00 5.11 13.98
C THR A 22 24.02 4.17 13.28
N MET A 23 23.51 3.14 13.96
CA MET A 23 22.56 2.18 13.37
C MET A 23 21.35 2.86 12.68
N SER A 24 21.05 4.10 13.07
CA SER A 24 20.04 4.98 12.48
C SER A 24 20.34 5.49 11.06
N LEU A 25 21.59 5.41 10.59
CA LEU A 25 22.03 5.87 9.26
C LEU A 25 22.08 4.75 8.21
N ILE A 26 21.68 3.52 8.57
CA ILE A 26 21.51 2.45 7.59
C ILE A 26 20.18 2.70 6.88
N PRO A 27 20.16 3.04 5.58
CA PRO A 27 18.92 3.22 4.85
C PRO A 27 18.22 1.86 4.74
N VAL A 28 17.26 1.60 5.62
CA VAL A 28 16.40 0.43 5.55
C VAL A 28 15.30 0.70 4.54
N GLN A 29 15.27 -0.06 3.44
CA GLN A 29 14.15 -0.05 2.52
C GLN A 29 12.98 -0.82 3.15
N ILE A 30 12.12 -0.09 3.87
CA ILE A 30 10.90 -0.67 4.46
C ILE A 30 9.92 -0.91 3.30
N LYS A 31 9.77 -2.18 2.89
CA LYS A 31 8.75 -2.58 1.93
C LYS A 31 7.40 -2.70 2.65
N ILE A 32 6.63 -1.61 2.67
CA ILE A 32 5.25 -1.63 3.17
C ILE A 32 4.39 -2.41 2.17
N THR A 33 4.18 -3.70 2.42
CA THR A 33 3.26 -4.51 1.61
C THR A 33 1.82 -4.24 2.04
N TYR A 34 1.09 -3.43 1.27
CA TYR A 34 -0.36 -3.35 1.41
C TYR A 34 -0.98 -4.68 0.97
N LYS A 35 -1.38 -5.52 1.92
CA LYS A 35 -2.29 -6.64 1.63
C LYS A 35 -3.65 -6.03 1.30
N ASN A 36 -3.90 -5.78 0.01
CA ASN A 36 -5.21 -5.37 -0.49
C ASN A 36 -6.18 -6.55 -0.40
N ASN A 37 -6.66 -6.82 0.82
CA ASN A 37 -7.75 -7.76 1.07
C ASN A 37 -9.05 -7.12 0.59
N ILE A 38 -9.29 -7.16 -0.72
CA ILE A 38 -10.53 -6.67 -1.33
C ILE A 38 -11.68 -7.49 -0.76
N HIS A 39 -12.64 -6.79 -0.13
CA HIS A 39 -13.79 -7.44 0.46
C HIS A 39 -14.68 -8.07 -0.61
N LEU A 40 -15.37 -9.16 -0.26
CA LEU A 40 -16.22 -9.90 -1.20
C LEU A 40 -17.28 -9.01 -1.89
N TYR A 41 -17.91 -8.10 -1.16
CA TYR A 41 -18.92 -7.20 -1.73
C TYR A 41 -18.36 -6.23 -2.79
N GLN A 42 -17.09 -5.83 -2.66
CA GLN A 42 -16.41 -4.97 -3.64
C GLN A 42 -16.11 -5.77 -4.92
N LYS A 43 -15.68 -7.03 -4.78
CA LYS A 43 -15.45 -7.93 -5.93
C LYS A 43 -16.73 -8.21 -6.72
N LEU A 44 -17.87 -8.27 -6.05
CA LEU A 44 -19.16 -8.59 -6.65
C LEU A 44 -19.90 -7.39 -7.23
N ALA A 45 -19.54 -6.18 -6.82
CA ALA A 45 -20.16 -4.93 -7.26
C ALA A 45 -20.33 -4.82 -8.80
N PRO A 46 -19.31 -5.06 -9.64
CA PRO A 46 -19.48 -4.95 -11.10
C PRO A 46 -20.51 -5.94 -11.65
N LYS A 47 -20.49 -7.19 -11.19
CA LYS A 47 -21.45 -8.21 -11.63
C LYS A 47 -22.87 -7.91 -11.16
N ILE A 48 -23.02 -7.37 -9.96
CA ILE A 48 -24.33 -6.95 -9.44
C ILE A 48 -24.88 -5.77 -10.26
N LYS A 49 -24.04 -4.83 -10.70
CA LYS A 49 -24.43 -3.74 -11.59
C LYS A 49 -24.95 -4.27 -12.94
N GLU A 50 -24.29 -5.26 -13.51
CA GLU A 50 -24.75 -5.91 -14.74
C GLU A 50 -26.11 -6.60 -14.55
N LEU A 51 -26.28 -7.35 -13.46
CA LEU A 51 -27.55 -8.03 -13.17
C LEU A 51 -28.69 -7.02 -12.91
N GLN A 52 -28.41 -5.89 -12.27
CA GLN A 52 -29.38 -4.82 -12.10
C GLN A 52 -29.77 -4.20 -13.46
N ALA A 53 -28.81 -3.99 -14.36
CA ALA A 53 -29.08 -3.49 -15.71
C ALA A 53 -29.95 -4.45 -16.54
N LEU A 54 -29.87 -5.75 -16.25
CA LEU A 54 -30.75 -6.78 -16.82
C LEU A 54 -32.15 -6.83 -16.16
N GLY A 55 -32.43 -5.97 -15.19
CA GLY A 55 -33.74 -5.87 -14.52
C GLY A 55 -33.97 -6.91 -13.42
N LEU A 56 -32.93 -7.62 -12.96
CA LEU A 56 -33.07 -8.63 -11.91
C LEU A 56 -33.33 -7.98 -10.55
N THR A 57 -34.24 -8.58 -9.79
CA THR A 57 -34.53 -8.19 -8.42
C THR A 57 -33.47 -8.69 -7.43
N HIS A 58 -33.38 -8.07 -6.25
CA HIS A 58 -32.44 -8.48 -5.21
C HIS A 58 -32.57 -9.96 -4.83
N ASN A 59 -33.81 -10.48 -4.77
CA ASN A 59 -34.07 -11.87 -4.39
C ASN A 59 -33.58 -12.84 -5.47
N GLU A 60 -33.79 -12.52 -6.75
CA GLU A 60 -33.29 -13.34 -7.86
C GLU A 60 -31.76 -13.36 -7.89
N MET A 61 -31.11 -12.22 -7.60
CA MET A 61 -29.66 -12.17 -7.49
C MET A 61 -29.12 -13.01 -6.32
N VAL A 62 -29.80 -13.01 -5.17
CA VAL A 62 -29.47 -13.90 -4.04
C VAL A 62 -29.52 -15.37 -4.48
N CYS A 63 -30.60 -15.77 -5.14
CA CYS A 63 -30.80 -17.16 -5.59
C CYS A 63 -29.76 -17.58 -6.65
N ARG A 64 -29.49 -16.72 -7.63
CA ARG A 64 -28.56 -17.03 -8.74
C ARG A 64 -27.11 -17.05 -8.29
N LEU A 65 -26.69 -16.08 -7.47
CA LEU A 65 -25.31 -15.99 -7.00
C LEU A 65 -25.06 -16.88 -5.78
N LYS A 66 -26.11 -17.35 -5.10
CA LYS A 66 -26.06 -18.07 -3.82
C LYS A 66 -25.31 -17.29 -2.74
N ILE A 67 -25.60 -16.00 -2.64
CA ILE A 67 -24.92 -15.06 -1.72
C ILE A 67 -25.94 -14.44 -0.78
N SER A 68 -25.51 -14.13 0.45
CA SER A 68 -26.37 -13.46 1.41
C SER A 68 -26.93 -12.13 0.87
N ARG A 69 -28.20 -11.86 1.20
CA ARG A 69 -28.86 -10.58 0.88
C ARG A 69 -28.08 -9.38 1.43
N LYS A 70 -27.45 -9.53 2.61
CA LYS A 70 -26.62 -8.49 3.23
C LYS A 70 -25.43 -8.10 2.36
N THR A 71 -24.76 -9.08 1.73
CA THR A 71 -23.64 -8.83 0.84
C THR A 71 -24.08 -8.06 -0.40
N ILE A 72 -25.22 -8.43 -0.99
CA ILE A 72 -25.77 -7.75 -2.18
C ILE A 72 -26.12 -6.28 -1.87
N LEU A 73 -26.80 -6.03 -0.75
CA LEU A 73 -27.10 -4.65 -0.32
C LEU A 73 -25.83 -3.83 -0.10
N LYS A 74 -24.80 -4.43 0.51
CA LYS A 74 -23.52 -3.75 0.74
C LYS A 74 -22.78 -3.45 -0.57
N SER A 75 -22.89 -4.31 -1.57
CA SER A 75 -22.38 -4.05 -2.93
C SER A 75 -23.11 -2.88 -3.60
N PHE A 76 -24.44 -2.77 -3.43
CA PHE A 76 -25.19 -1.63 -3.97
C PHE A 76 -24.79 -0.30 -3.31
N LEU A 77 -24.62 -0.29 -1.99
CA LEU A 77 -24.14 0.89 -1.28
C LEU A 77 -22.77 1.34 -1.82
N TYR A 78 -21.85 0.39 -1.96
CA TYR A 78 -20.52 0.66 -2.54
C TYR A 78 -20.57 1.26 -3.95
N LEU A 79 -21.50 0.79 -4.80
CA LEU A 79 -21.69 1.36 -6.14
C LEU A 79 -22.23 2.80 -6.10
N LYS A 80 -23.16 3.10 -5.18
CA LYS A 80 -23.70 4.45 -4.98
C LYS A 80 -22.62 5.42 -4.51
N ASP A 81 -21.84 5.02 -3.51
CA ASP A 81 -20.73 5.81 -2.98
C ASP A 81 -19.69 6.11 -4.09
N SER A 82 -19.43 5.13 -4.96
CA SER A 82 -18.52 5.31 -6.11
C SER A 82 -19.05 6.31 -7.15
N GLN A 83 -20.37 6.44 -7.31
CA GLN A 83 -20.98 7.42 -8.23
C GLN A 83 -20.97 8.83 -7.65
N GLU A 84 -21.22 8.97 -6.34
CA GLU A 84 -21.21 10.27 -5.66
C GLU A 84 -19.81 10.90 -5.67
N ASN A 85 -18.76 10.08 -5.49
CA ASN A 85 -17.37 10.53 -5.59
C ASN A 85 -16.97 10.95 -7.02
N ALA A 86 -17.59 10.38 -8.05
CA ALA A 86 -17.31 10.74 -9.45
C ALA A 86 -17.94 12.08 -9.86
N ASN A 87 -18.99 12.53 -9.16
CA ASN A 87 -19.71 13.76 -9.46
C ASN A 87 -19.18 14.99 -8.70
N GLN A 88 -18.16 14.81 -7.85
CA GLN A 88 -17.53 15.88 -7.04
C GLN A 88 -16.18 16.36 -7.62
N LEU A 89 -15.70 15.75 -8.70
CA LEU A 89 -14.53 16.16 -9.49
C LEU A 89 -14.98 16.88 -10.76
#